data_AF-A0AAD3CZ32-F1
#
_entry.id   AF-A0AAD3CZ32-F1
#
_cell.length_a   1.000
_cell.length_b   1.000
_cell.length_c   1.000
_cell.angle_alpha   90.00
_cell.angle_beta   90.00
_cell.angle_gamma   90.00
#
_symmetry.space_group_name_H-M   'P 1'
#
loop_
_entity.id
_entity.type
_entity.pdbx_description
1 polymer ?
#
loop_
_entity_poly.entity_id
_entity_poly.type
_entity_poly.pdbx_seq_one_letter_code
_entity_poly.pdbx_strand_id
1 'polypeptide(L)'
;MKISEENLSEFSSDVETLHATPITVLQDIPSPISFLREYVALSKPVLIKNAFPKISLDDLVRGNDGLILHVDVSPDGHADTIRVVDGEKAFVMPQTREMKFVEFVKGLRMQQKHQKKDVLDCDENGLKKVNYQKSEPQIEEPNHMDEEEDVLYYSRQNDCLRCELPELMDYFPPSVPFVDEALDLKPDAINLWIGNERSVSSMHKDHYENIMGVLCGEKIFTVCPPSDALYLRESNFPSGSFQKDSNGKWKVVQEIIPDDQGNEERQKTRWMESNVEKLLPPSSNDEINKYIEQNPLLKYAHPMRIRVSAGDLLYLPSLWYHRVTQTKETVAVNYWYDMRFDSPQWCAFNLYQHIKK
;
A
#
# COMPACT_ATOMS: atom_id res chain seq x y z
N MET A 1 18.66 22.46 -15.48
CA MET A 1 17.55 23.39 -15.74
C MET A 1 16.68 23.38 -14.50
N LYS A 2 16.39 24.54 -13.89
CA LYS A 2 15.48 24.63 -12.73
C LYS A 2 14.10 24.97 -13.28
N ILE A 3 13.04 24.27 -12.88
CA ILE A 3 11.68 24.55 -13.37
C ILE A 3 11.16 25.81 -12.67
N SER A 4 10.52 26.73 -13.39
CA SER A 4 9.85 27.88 -12.79
C SER A 4 8.59 27.44 -12.03
N GLU A 5 8.16 28.22 -11.05
CA GLU A 5 6.91 27.96 -10.33
C GLU A 5 5.69 28.01 -11.27
N GLU A 6 5.71 28.89 -12.27
CA GLU A 6 4.69 28.98 -13.32
C GLU A 6 4.58 27.67 -14.11
N ASN A 7 5.69 27.10 -14.56
CA ASN A 7 5.69 25.84 -15.32
C ASN A 7 5.27 24.64 -14.46
N LEU A 8 5.62 24.63 -13.16
CA LEU A 8 5.12 23.62 -12.21
C LEU A 8 3.60 23.74 -12.07
N SER A 9 3.07 24.95 -11.95
CA SER A 9 1.62 25.18 -11.83
C SER A 9 0.85 24.82 -13.10
N GLU A 10 1.40 25.15 -14.27
CA GLU A 10 0.81 24.79 -15.57
C GLU A 10 0.79 23.27 -15.75
N PHE A 11 1.93 22.60 -15.51
CA PHE A 11 2.00 21.14 -15.57
C PHE A 11 1.08 20.46 -14.56
N SER A 12 0.90 21.04 -13.36
CA SER A 12 -0.07 20.56 -12.37
C SER A 12 -1.50 20.55 -12.96
N SER A 13 -1.89 21.65 -13.60
CA SER A 13 -3.21 21.78 -14.25
C SER A 13 -3.41 20.74 -15.36
N ASP A 14 -2.36 20.47 -16.15
CA ASP A 14 -2.40 19.42 -17.18
C ASP A 14 -2.58 18.03 -16.56
N VAL A 15 -1.85 17.73 -15.47
CA VAL A 15 -1.98 16.45 -14.75
C VAL A 15 -3.37 16.27 -14.16
N GLU A 16 -3.95 17.33 -13.59
CA GLU A 16 -5.31 17.31 -13.03
C GLU A 16 -6.35 16.93 -14.08
N THR A 17 -6.26 17.53 -15.27
CA THR A 17 -7.24 17.31 -16.35
C THR A 17 -7.07 15.98 -17.08
N LEU A 18 -5.84 15.41 -17.10
CA LEU A 18 -5.52 14.21 -17.87
C LEU A 18 -5.48 12.93 -17.04
N HIS A 19 -4.80 12.95 -15.89
CA HIS A 19 -4.48 11.76 -15.08
C HIS A 19 -5.18 11.75 -13.73
N ALA A 20 -5.30 12.90 -13.05
CA ALA A 20 -5.92 12.96 -11.72
C ALA A 20 -7.44 13.19 -11.77
N THR A 21 -8.10 12.55 -12.73
CA THR A 21 -9.56 12.54 -12.84
C THR A 21 -10.17 11.47 -11.93
N PRO A 22 -11.43 11.64 -11.47
CA PRO A 22 -12.13 10.60 -10.72
C PRO A 22 -12.03 9.23 -11.39
N ILE A 23 -11.75 8.19 -10.60
CA ILE A 23 -11.55 6.84 -11.13
C ILE A 23 -12.76 6.38 -11.93
N THR A 24 -12.51 5.82 -13.11
CA THR A 24 -13.58 5.19 -13.91
C THR A 24 -14.00 3.88 -13.25
N VAL A 25 -15.31 3.67 -13.16
CA VAL A 25 -15.91 2.47 -12.58
C VAL A 25 -16.70 1.72 -13.65
N LEU A 26 -16.25 0.53 -13.99
CA LEU A 26 -16.90 -0.37 -14.95
C LEU A 26 -17.80 -1.37 -14.21
N GLN A 27 -18.97 -1.65 -14.78
CA GLN A 27 -19.86 -2.71 -14.27
C GLN A 27 -19.56 -4.08 -14.88
N ASP A 28 -18.90 -4.09 -16.03
CA ASP A 28 -18.59 -5.28 -16.81
C ASP A 28 -17.11 -5.30 -17.17
N ILE A 29 -16.57 -6.51 -17.37
CA ILE A 29 -15.19 -6.70 -17.81
C ILE A 29 -15.05 -6.12 -19.24
N PRO A 30 -14.11 -5.19 -19.48
CA PRO A 30 -13.89 -4.62 -20.80
C PRO A 30 -13.29 -5.66 -21.76
N SER A 31 -13.44 -5.43 -23.06
CA SER A 31 -12.66 -6.18 -24.05
C SER A 31 -11.16 -5.90 -23.87
N PRO A 32 -10.26 -6.85 -24.20
CA PRO A 32 -8.81 -6.65 -24.10
C PRO A 32 -8.31 -5.39 -24.82
N ILE A 33 -8.81 -5.12 -26.03
CA ILE A 33 -8.43 -3.94 -26.80
C ILE A 33 -8.94 -2.63 -26.17
N SER A 34 -10.15 -2.64 -25.58
CA SER A 34 -10.66 -1.50 -24.82
C SER A 34 -9.80 -1.26 -23.59
N PHE A 35 -9.46 -2.32 -22.86
CA PHE A 35 -8.62 -2.24 -21.66
C PHE A 35 -7.25 -1.63 -21.97
N LEU A 36 -6.58 -2.16 -23.00
CA LEU A 36 -5.29 -1.68 -23.46
C LEU A 36 -5.35 -0.21 -23.88
N ARG A 37 -6.33 0.16 -24.71
CA ARG A 37 -6.43 1.52 -25.28
C ARG A 37 -6.81 2.58 -24.25
N GLU A 38 -7.76 2.29 -23.38
CA GLU A 38 -8.40 3.30 -22.52
C GLU A 38 -7.73 3.44 -21.16
N TYR A 39 -7.04 2.39 -20.69
CA TYR A 39 -6.46 2.36 -19.35
C TYR A 39 -4.96 2.15 -19.36
N VAL A 40 -4.47 1.07 -20.00
CA VAL A 40 -3.02 0.78 -19.99
C VAL A 40 -2.22 1.84 -20.76
N ALA A 41 -2.58 2.11 -22.01
CA ALA A 41 -1.87 3.08 -22.85
C ALA A 41 -1.91 4.51 -22.29
N LEU A 42 -3.00 4.86 -21.60
CA LEU A 42 -3.19 6.18 -20.99
C LEU A 42 -2.71 6.24 -19.53
N SER A 43 -2.19 5.15 -18.97
CA SER A 43 -1.83 5.03 -17.55
C SER A 43 -2.96 5.51 -16.62
N LYS A 44 -4.17 4.99 -16.81
CA LYS A 44 -5.35 5.33 -16.01
C LYS A 44 -5.83 4.15 -15.17
N PRO A 45 -5.96 4.31 -13.84
CA PRO A 45 -6.59 3.32 -12.99
C PRO A 45 -8.06 3.11 -13.37
N VAL A 46 -8.53 1.87 -13.23
CA VAL A 46 -9.95 1.53 -13.42
C VAL A 46 -10.40 0.50 -12.40
N LEU A 47 -11.59 0.72 -11.85
CA LEU A 47 -12.25 -0.20 -10.94
C LEU A 47 -13.32 -0.97 -11.70
N ILE A 48 -13.28 -2.30 -11.67
CA ILE A 48 -14.27 -3.18 -12.31
C ILE A 48 -15.06 -3.88 -11.21
N LYS A 49 -16.36 -3.61 -11.16
CA LYS A 49 -17.25 -4.08 -10.09
C LYS A 49 -17.60 -5.55 -10.26
N ASN A 50 -17.58 -6.30 -9.16
CA ASN A 50 -17.99 -7.72 -9.14
C ASN A 50 -17.30 -8.61 -10.21
N ALA A 51 -16.08 -8.26 -10.63
CA ALA A 51 -15.31 -8.98 -11.63
C ALA A 51 -14.34 -10.03 -11.04
N PHE A 52 -14.37 -10.24 -9.71
CA PHE A 52 -13.48 -11.15 -9.00
C PHE A 52 -14.22 -12.07 -8.01
N PRO A 53 -13.73 -13.29 -7.74
CA PRO A 53 -14.33 -14.18 -6.75
C PRO A 53 -14.41 -13.57 -5.35
N LYS A 54 -15.45 -13.96 -4.59
CA LYS A 54 -15.62 -13.61 -3.18
C LYS A 54 -15.40 -14.86 -2.34
N ILE A 55 -14.38 -14.84 -1.48
CA ILE A 55 -13.99 -15.95 -0.61
C ILE A 55 -13.67 -15.37 0.76
N SER A 56 -14.17 -16.00 1.82
CA SER A 56 -13.90 -15.54 3.18
C SER A 56 -12.53 -16.04 3.68
N LEU A 57 -11.96 -15.36 4.66
CA LEU A 57 -10.74 -15.85 5.33
C LEU A 57 -10.95 -17.24 5.96
N ASP A 58 -12.15 -17.51 6.50
CA ASP A 58 -12.47 -18.81 7.08
C ASP A 58 -12.48 -19.94 6.03
N ASP A 59 -12.85 -19.65 4.79
CA ASP A 59 -12.80 -20.63 3.70
C ASP A 59 -11.36 -20.96 3.30
N LEU A 60 -10.44 -19.97 3.33
CA LEU A 60 -9.02 -20.21 3.08
C LEU A 60 -8.35 -21.03 4.18
N VAL A 61 -8.69 -20.76 5.45
CA VAL A 61 -8.08 -21.47 6.60
C VAL A 61 -8.61 -22.89 6.71
N ARG A 62 -9.86 -23.16 6.34
CA ARG A 62 -10.49 -24.48 6.50
C ARG A 62 -9.74 -25.54 5.70
N GLY A 63 -9.08 -26.46 6.42
CA GLY A 63 -8.28 -27.52 5.79
C GLY A 63 -6.82 -27.11 5.53
N ASN A 64 -6.46 -25.86 5.79
CA ASN A 64 -5.10 -25.31 5.69
C ASN A 64 -4.60 -24.80 7.05
N ASP A 65 -5.21 -25.22 8.17
CA ASP A 65 -4.91 -24.74 9.52
C ASP A 65 -3.43 -24.84 9.89
N GLY A 66 -2.76 -25.89 9.42
CA GLY A 66 -1.36 -26.19 9.69
C GLY A 66 -0.35 -25.57 8.72
N LEU A 67 -0.80 -24.87 7.67
CA LEU A 67 0.08 -24.21 6.71
C LEU A 67 0.92 -23.15 7.43
N ILE A 68 2.22 -23.11 7.15
CA ILE A 68 3.13 -22.15 7.78
C ILE A 68 3.19 -20.90 6.92
N LEU A 69 2.94 -19.75 7.54
CA LEU A 69 3.01 -18.44 6.90
C LEU A 69 4.24 -17.68 7.40
N HIS A 70 4.92 -16.98 6.50
CA HIS A 70 5.89 -15.94 6.84
C HIS A 70 5.14 -14.60 6.97
N VAL A 71 4.87 -14.20 8.22
CA VAL A 71 4.01 -13.06 8.53
C VAL A 71 4.87 -11.86 8.93
N ASP A 72 4.53 -10.69 8.40
CA ASP A 72 5.13 -9.43 8.79
C ASP A 72 4.53 -8.95 10.11
N VAL A 73 5.40 -8.60 11.05
CA VAL A 73 5.04 -8.16 12.41
C VAL A 73 5.69 -6.82 12.70
N SER A 74 4.90 -5.87 13.19
CA SER A 74 5.35 -4.55 13.62
C SER A 74 4.59 -4.08 14.86
N PRO A 75 5.10 -3.08 15.62
CA PRO A 75 4.44 -2.58 16.82
C PRO A 75 3.06 -1.97 16.57
N ASP A 76 2.90 -1.26 15.45
CA ASP A 76 1.74 -0.39 15.18
C ASP A 76 1.08 -0.69 13.82
N GLY A 77 1.57 -1.67 13.07
CA GLY A 77 1.06 -2.03 11.74
C GLY A 77 1.62 -1.21 10.58
N HIS A 78 2.57 -0.32 10.83
CA HIS A 78 3.24 0.50 9.81
C HIS A 78 4.65 -0.02 9.50
N ALA A 79 4.73 -1.10 8.75
CA ALA A 79 6.01 -1.57 8.22
C ALA A 79 6.39 -0.87 6.91
N ASP A 80 7.63 -1.04 6.46
CA ASP A 80 8.18 -0.45 5.22
C ASP A 80 7.87 1.04 5.11
N THR A 81 8.29 1.80 6.12
CA THR A 81 8.04 3.25 6.18
C THR A 81 9.14 4.00 6.90
N ILE A 82 9.10 5.33 6.81
CA ILE A 82 10.09 6.20 7.46
C ILE A 82 9.70 6.45 8.91
N ARG A 83 10.66 6.26 9.81
CA ARG A 83 10.52 6.47 11.26
C ARG A 83 11.69 7.25 11.82
N VAL A 84 11.50 7.87 12.97
CA VAL A 84 12.60 8.47 13.73
C VAL A 84 13.16 7.43 14.69
N VAL A 85 14.41 7.03 14.47
CA VAL A 85 15.17 6.07 15.29
C VAL A 85 16.40 6.79 15.83
N ASP A 86 16.54 6.87 17.15
CA ASP A 86 17.64 7.58 17.82
C ASP A 86 17.86 9.03 17.34
N GLY A 87 16.79 9.71 16.95
CA GLY A 87 16.81 11.09 16.45
C GLY A 87 17.13 11.24 14.96
N GLU A 88 17.33 10.15 14.22
CA GLU A 88 17.55 10.15 12.77
C GLU A 88 16.37 9.49 12.04
N LYS A 89 16.05 9.94 10.81
CA LYS A 89 15.06 9.26 9.97
C LYS A 89 15.65 7.98 9.36
N ALA A 90 14.98 6.85 9.52
CA ALA A 90 15.36 5.56 8.96
C ALA A 90 14.16 4.90 8.26
N PHE A 91 14.42 4.11 7.22
CA PHE A 91 13.44 3.21 6.62
C PHE A 91 13.39 1.92 7.44
N VAL A 92 12.22 1.57 7.96
CA VAL A 92 12.07 0.46 8.90
C VAL A 92 11.15 -0.61 8.33
N MET A 93 11.72 -1.80 8.14
CA MET A 93 11.08 -3.03 7.67
C MET A 93 10.44 -3.80 8.82
N PRO A 94 9.46 -4.68 8.54
CA PRO A 94 8.84 -5.51 9.57
C PRO A 94 9.81 -6.56 10.13
N GLN A 95 9.43 -7.17 11.25
CA GLN A 95 9.97 -8.47 11.64
C GLN A 95 9.20 -9.56 10.91
N THR A 96 9.87 -10.44 10.17
CA THR A 96 9.21 -11.65 9.63
C THR A 96 9.15 -12.74 10.70
N ARG A 97 7.99 -13.36 10.87
CA ARG A 97 7.76 -14.47 11.81
C ARG A 97 7.01 -15.61 11.15
N GLU A 98 7.51 -16.83 11.32
CA GLU A 98 6.79 -18.03 10.97
C GLU A 98 5.67 -18.32 11.99
N MET A 99 4.46 -18.59 11.51
CA MET A 99 3.36 -19.06 12.34
C MET A 99 2.37 -19.89 11.54
N LYS A 100 1.59 -20.74 12.22
CA LYS A 100 0.54 -21.49 11.54
C LYS A 100 -0.56 -20.55 11.07
N PHE A 101 -1.20 -20.87 9.94
CA PHE A 101 -2.28 -20.08 9.37
C PHE A 101 -3.41 -19.87 10.39
N VAL A 102 -3.77 -20.92 11.15
CA VAL A 102 -4.79 -20.80 12.21
C VAL A 102 -4.37 -19.88 13.36
N GLU A 103 -3.08 -19.81 13.68
CA GLU A 103 -2.54 -18.93 14.73
C GLU A 103 -2.50 -17.48 14.26
N PHE A 104 -2.10 -17.25 13.02
CA PHE A 104 -2.15 -15.95 12.37
C PHE A 104 -3.57 -15.36 12.38
N VAL A 105 -4.57 -16.13 11.93
CA VAL A 105 -5.97 -15.66 11.91
C VAL A 105 -6.51 -15.39 13.32
N LYS A 106 -6.14 -16.21 14.31
CA LYS A 106 -6.47 -15.93 15.71
C LYS A 106 -5.85 -14.61 16.18
N GLY A 107 -4.56 -14.37 15.89
CA GLY A 107 -3.87 -13.13 16.23
C GLY A 107 -4.51 -11.91 15.58
N LEU A 108 -4.80 -11.99 14.28
CA LEU A 108 -5.45 -10.92 13.50
C LEU A 108 -6.81 -10.51 14.10
N ARG A 109 -7.62 -11.49 14.53
CA ARG A 109 -8.93 -11.26 15.15
C ARG A 109 -8.85 -10.77 16.59
N MET A 110 -7.79 -11.13 17.32
CA MET A 110 -7.56 -10.60 18.67
C MET A 110 -7.19 -9.12 18.63
N GLN A 111 -6.41 -8.66 17.65
CA GLN A 111 -6.08 -7.25 17.46
C GLN A 111 -7.34 -6.37 17.29
N GLN A 112 -8.30 -6.81 16.48
CA GLN A 112 -9.56 -6.07 16.26
C GLN A 112 -10.42 -5.94 17.53
N LYS A 113 -10.37 -6.93 18.43
CA LYS A 113 -11.13 -6.91 19.68
C LYS A 113 -10.57 -5.91 20.69
N HIS A 114 -9.25 -5.73 20.72
CA HIS A 114 -8.60 -4.74 21.59
C HIS A 114 -9.00 -3.32 21.15
N GLN A 115 -8.90 -3.03 19.85
CA GLN A 115 -9.31 -1.72 19.30
C GLN A 115 -10.78 -1.37 19.59
N LYS A 116 -11.70 -2.35 19.49
CA LYS A 116 -13.11 -2.13 19.84
C LYS A 116 -13.34 -1.85 21.33
N LYS A 117 -12.50 -2.37 22.23
CA LYS A 117 -12.60 -2.09 23.67
C LYS A 117 -12.12 -0.68 23.99
N ASP A 118 -11.04 -0.22 23.36
CA ASP A 118 -10.48 1.12 23.61
C ASP A 118 -11.41 2.24 23.12
N VAL A 119 -12.23 1.97 22.10
CA VAL A 119 -13.27 2.91 21.62
C VAL A 119 -14.55 2.87 22.49
N LEU A 120 -14.75 1.82 23.28
CA LEU A 120 -15.90 1.65 24.18
C LEU A 120 -15.57 2.14 25.60
N ASP A 121 -15.10 3.38 25.73
CA ASP A 121 -15.07 4.02 27.05
C ASP A 121 -16.45 4.58 27.41
N CYS A 122 -16.87 4.32 28.64
CA CYS A 122 -18.25 4.45 29.09
C CYS A 122 -18.54 5.88 29.54
N ASP A 123 -19.59 6.52 29.04
CA ASP A 123 -20.16 7.69 29.73
C ASP A 123 -20.96 7.23 30.97
N GLU A 124 -20.88 7.98 32.06
CA GLU A 124 -21.50 7.65 33.38
C GLU A 124 -23.03 7.48 33.36
N ASN A 125 -23.70 7.61 32.21
CA ASN A 125 -25.16 7.61 32.09
C ASN A 125 -25.74 6.41 31.32
N GLY A 126 -24.95 5.39 30.96
CA GLY A 126 -25.47 4.08 30.54
C GLY A 126 -26.37 4.09 29.29
N LEU A 127 -26.29 5.11 28.44
CA LEU A 127 -27.08 5.22 27.21
C LEU A 127 -26.20 4.92 26.00
N LYS A 128 -26.25 3.66 25.57
CA LYS A 128 -25.58 3.15 24.36
C LYS A 128 -26.04 3.92 23.11
N LYS A 129 -25.31 4.98 22.73
CA LYS A 129 -25.32 5.48 21.35
C LYS A 129 -24.28 4.70 20.56
N VAL A 130 -24.74 3.68 19.82
CA VAL A 130 -23.92 3.09 18.77
C VAL A 130 -23.86 4.10 17.63
N ASN A 131 -22.88 5.00 17.65
CA ASN A 131 -22.54 5.79 16.49
C ASN A 131 -21.85 4.85 15.49
N TYR A 132 -22.61 4.31 14.55
CA TYR A 132 -22.07 3.84 13.28
C TYR A 132 -21.65 5.06 12.45
N GLN A 133 -20.65 5.81 12.90
CA GLN A 133 -19.83 6.54 11.96
C GLN A 133 -18.98 5.48 11.26
N LYS A 134 -19.08 5.37 9.93
CA LYS A 134 -18.05 4.69 9.14
C LYS A 134 -16.73 5.31 9.58
N SER A 135 -15.95 4.59 10.39
CA SER A 135 -14.67 5.07 10.87
C SER A 135 -13.79 5.30 9.65
N GLU A 136 -13.60 6.56 9.29
CA GLU A 136 -12.52 6.91 8.37
C GLU A 136 -11.21 6.46 9.02
N PRO A 137 -10.24 5.92 8.26
CA PRO A 137 -8.97 5.48 8.83
C PRO A 137 -8.32 6.66 9.57
N GLN A 138 -7.98 6.49 10.84
CA GLN A 138 -7.22 7.50 11.57
C GLN A 138 -5.82 7.63 10.96
N ILE A 139 -5.33 8.86 10.82
CA ILE A 139 -3.96 9.13 10.37
C ILE A 139 -3.06 9.01 11.59
N GLU A 140 -2.71 7.80 11.98
CA GLU A 140 -1.70 7.57 13.02
C GLU A 140 -0.30 7.77 12.44
N GLU A 141 0.57 8.47 13.18
CA GLU A 141 1.97 8.63 12.78
C GLU A 141 2.77 7.38 13.19
N PRO A 142 3.66 6.87 12.30
CA PRO A 142 4.39 5.63 12.51
C PRO A 142 5.58 5.80 13.48
N ASN A 143 5.45 6.59 14.55
CA ASN A 143 6.53 6.81 15.52
C ASN A 143 6.22 6.23 16.91
N HIS A 144 5.11 5.50 17.07
CA HIS A 144 4.75 4.84 18.31
C HIS A 144 5.53 3.53 18.47
N MET A 145 6.67 3.60 19.17
CA MET A 145 7.54 2.46 19.51
C MET A 145 7.21 1.83 20.88
N ASP A 146 6.26 2.42 21.61
CA ASP A 146 5.95 2.08 23.01
C ASP A 146 4.83 1.04 23.17
N GLU A 147 4.26 0.54 22.06
CA GLU A 147 3.25 -0.52 22.12
C GLU A 147 3.93 -1.89 22.23
N GLU A 148 3.58 -2.68 23.25
CA GLU A 148 4.01 -4.09 23.38
C GLU A 148 3.30 -5.02 22.38
N GLU A 149 2.41 -4.46 21.56
CA GLU A 149 1.54 -5.21 20.68
C GLU A 149 2.26 -5.72 19.43
N ASP A 150 1.81 -6.87 18.94
CA ASP A 150 2.21 -7.43 17.67
C ASP A 150 1.07 -7.18 16.69
N VAL A 151 1.24 -6.25 15.74
CA VAL A 151 0.34 -6.10 14.59
C VAL A 151 0.81 -7.05 13.50
N LEU A 152 -0.10 -7.87 13.00
CA LEU A 152 0.18 -8.96 12.07
C LEU A 152 -0.34 -8.59 10.69
N TYR A 153 0.47 -8.81 9.66
CA TYR A 153 0.08 -8.60 8.27
C TYR A 153 0.73 -9.68 7.41
N TYR A 154 -0.07 -10.40 6.63
CA TYR A 154 0.47 -11.23 5.56
C TYR A 154 0.58 -10.37 4.30
N SER A 155 1.80 -9.94 4.00
CA SER A 155 2.14 -9.04 2.89
C SER A 155 3.31 -9.55 2.05
N ARG A 156 3.64 -10.84 2.19
CA ARG A 156 4.78 -11.44 1.50
C ARG A 156 4.56 -11.31 -0.03
N GLN A 157 5.41 -10.53 -0.68
CA GLN A 157 5.40 -10.30 -2.14
C GLN A 157 6.19 -11.42 -2.87
N ASN A 158 6.74 -11.17 -4.06
CA ASN A 158 7.62 -12.11 -4.77
C ASN A 158 7.00 -13.47 -5.09
N ASP A 159 5.79 -13.46 -5.63
CA ASP A 159 5.08 -14.64 -6.12
C ASP A 159 4.72 -15.65 -5.02
N CYS A 160 4.34 -15.14 -3.85
CA CYS A 160 4.16 -15.96 -2.65
C CYS A 160 3.11 -17.06 -2.81
N LEU A 161 2.06 -16.85 -3.59
CA LEU A 161 1.02 -17.86 -3.75
C LEU A 161 1.52 -19.08 -4.53
N ARG A 162 2.34 -18.89 -5.57
CA ARG A 162 2.89 -20.01 -6.35
C ARG A 162 4.11 -20.64 -5.67
N CYS A 163 4.94 -19.83 -5.02
CA CYS A 163 6.22 -20.28 -4.46
C CYS A 163 6.13 -20.76 -3.00
N GLU A 164 5.27 -20.16 -2.18
CA GLU A 164 5.20 -20.46 -0.74
C GLU A 164 3.88 -21.11 -0.31
N LEU A 165 2.76 -20.76 -0.96
CA LEU A 165 1.43 -21.23 -0.60
C LEU A 165 0.70 -21.94 -1.76
N PRO A 166 1.34 -22.88 -2.49
CA PRO A 166 0.72 -23.53 -3.63
C PRO A 166 -0.58 -24.26 -3.28
N GLU A 167 -0.76 -24.70 -2.03
CA GLU A 167 -1.98 -25.32 -1.52
C GLU A 167 -3.20 -24.38 -1.55
N LEU A 168 -2.97 -23.06 -1.56
CA LEU A 168 -4.03 -22.07 -1.65
C LEU A 168 -4.37 -21.66 -3.09
N MET A 169 -3.59 -22.08 -4.08
CA MET A 169 -3.79 -21.64 -5.48
C MET A 169 -5.17 -22.00 -6.04
N ASP A 170 -5.78 -23.10 -5.59
CA ASP A 170 -7.11 -23.53 -6.05
C ASP A 170 -8.24 -22.55 -5.67
N TYR A 171 -7.99 -21.63 -4.73
CA TYR A 171 -8.94 -20.59 -4.33
C TYR A 171 -8.84 -19.33 -5.21
N PHE A 172 -7.80 -19.20 -6.04
CA PHE A 172 -7.54 -18.00 -6.83
C PHE A 172 -7.51 -18.31 -8.32
N PRO A 173 -7.99 -17.41 -9.20
CA PRO A 173 -7.70 -17.51 -10.61
C PRO A 173 -6.17 -17.57 -10.84
N PRO A 174 -5.65 -18.45 -11.72
CA PRO A 174 -4.21 -18.52 -11.98
C PRO A 174 -3.70 -17.31 -12.79
N SER A 175 -4.59 -16.56 -13.42
CA SER A 175 -4.33 -15.29 -14.11
C SER A 175 -5.63 -14.52 -14.33
N VAL A 176 -5.57 -13.35 -14.99
CA VAL A 176 -6.73 -12.55 -15.36
C VAL A 176 -6.84 -12.51 -16.90
N PRO A 177 -7.69 -13.36 -17.53
CA PRO A 177 -7.58 -13.65 -18.97
C PRO A 177 -7.65 -12.43 -19.90
N PHE A 178 -8.54 -11.47 -19.64
CA PHE A 178 -8.66 -10.29 -20.49
C PHE A 178 -7.44 -9.35 -20.36
N VAL A 179 -6.74 -9.39 -19.22
CA VAL A 179 -5.49 -8.64 -18.99
C VAL A 179 -4.35 -9.34 -19.70
N ASP A 180 -4.26 -10.67 -19.57
CA ASP A 180 -3.24 -11.47 -20.26
C ASP A 180 -3.27 -11.21 -21.78
N GLU A 181 -4.47 -11.21 -22.38
CA GLU A 181 -4.64 -10.93 -23.81
C GLU A 181 -4.32 -9.48 -24.17
N ALA A 182 -4.69 -8.52 -23.31
CA ALA A 182 -4.44 -7.10 -23.56
C ALA A 182 -2.94 -6.76 -23.50
N LEU A 183 -2.22 -7.33 -22.54
CA LEU A 183 -0.79 -7.08 -22.33
C LEU A 183 0.11 -7.98 -23.19
N ASP A 184 -0.44 -9.10 -23.67
CA ASP A 184 0.28 -10.23 -24.28
C ASP A 184 1.32 -10.81 -23.33
N LEU A 185 0.94 -10.97 -22.05
CA LEU A 185 1.81 -11.39 -20.96
C LEU A 185 1.08 -12.33 -19.99
N LYS A 186 1.85 -13.00 -19.13
CA LYS A 186 1.36 -13.71 -17.94
C LYS A 186 1.91 -13.03 -16.70
N PRO A 187 1.24 -13.17 -15.54
CA PRO A 187 1.72 -12.52 -14.32
C PRO A 187 3.07 -13.12 -13.87
N ASP A 188 4.04 -12.24 -13.65
CA ASP A 188 5.35 -12.52 -13.07
C ASP A 188 5.22 -12.93 -11.60
N ALA A 189 4.24 -12.38 -10.90
CA ALA A 189 3.95 -12.73 -9.51
C ALA A 189 2.44 -12.71 -9.21
N ILE A 190 2.02 -13.62 -8.34
CA ILE A 190 0.69 -13.64 -7.72
C ILE A 190 0.90 -13.57 -6.21
N ASN A 191 0.49 -12.46 -5.58
CA ASN A 191 0.71 -12.26 -4.15
C ASN A 191 -0.60 -12.17 -3.38
N LEU A 192 -0.66 -12.90 -2.27
CA LEU A 192 -1.75 -12.89 -1.31
C LEU A 192 -1.52 -11.82 -0.24
N TRP A 193 -2.59 -11.14 0.13
CA TRP A 193 -2.62 -10.11 1.15
C TRP A 193 -3.71 -10.43 2.17
N ILE A 194 -3.34 -10.60 3.44
CA ILE A 194 -4.30 -10.80 4.53
C ILE A 194 -3.96 -9.87 5.68
N GLY A 195 -4.89 -9.00 6.07
CA GLY A 195 -4.69 -8.04 7.13
C GLY A 195 -5.99 -7.49 7.68
N ASN A 196 -5.88 -6.55 8.61
CA ASN A 196 -6.98 -5.83 9.22
C ASN A 196 -6.70 -4.32 9.21
N GLU A 197 -7.60 -3.52 9.79
CA GLU A 197 -7.53 -2.07 9.84
C GLU A 197 -6.26 -1.45 10.44
N ARG A 198 -5.44 -2.24 11.15
CA ARG A 198 -4.17 -1.77 11.72
C ARG A 198 -3.01 -1.84 10.75
N SER A 199 -3.06 -2.71 9.73
CA SER A 199 -1.95 -2.85 8.79
C SER A 199 -2.02 -1.81 7.67
N VAL A 200 -0.93 -1.06 7.47
CA VAL A 200 -0.83 -0.03 6.43
C VAL A 200 0.42 -0.25 5.60
N SER A 201 0.26 -0.35 4.28
CA SER A 201 1.37 -0.25 3.34
C SER A 201 1.59 1.23 3.02
N SER A 202 2.77 1.75 3.37
CA SER A 202 3.09 3.17 3.18
C SER A 202 3.17 3.55 1.69
N MET A 203 3.23 4.85 1.40
CA MET A 203 3.25 5.34 0.02
C MET A 203 4.50 4.83 -0.72
N HIS A 204 4.32 4.15 -1.85
CA HIS A 204 5.39 3.66 -2.72
C HIS A 204 4.88 3.53 -4.15
N LYS A 205 5.71 3.01 -5.06
CA LYS A 205 5.35 2.74 -6.46
C LYS A 205 6.05 1.47 -6.93
N ASP A 206 5.41 0.77 -7.85
CA ASP A 206 5.93 -0.47 -8.44
C ASP A 206 6.19 -0.32 -9.94
N HIS A 207 7.06 -1.15 -10.48
CA HIS A 207 7.31 -1.27 -11.92
C HIS A 207 6.41 -2.32 -12.58
N TYR A 208 5.21 -2.53 -12.03
CA TYR A 208 4.29 -3.56 -12.48
C TYR A 208 2.93 -2.97 -12.85
N GLU A 209 2.33 -3.47 -13.92
CA GLU A 209 0.90 -3.34 -14.15
C GLU A 209 0.18 -4.21 -13.12
N ASN A 210 -0.46 -3.58 -12.14
CA ASN A 210 -0.96 -4.27 -10.95
C ASN A 210 -2.48 -4.48 -11.04
N ILE A 211 -2.90 -5.74 -11.02
CA ILE A 211 -4.32 -6.12 -10.96
C ILE A 211 -4.63 -6.63 -9.56
N MET A 212 -5.35 -5.84 -8.77
CA MET A 212 -5.73 -6.16 -7.39
C MET A 212 -7.19 -6.62 -7.30
N GLY A 213 -7.42 -7.88 -6.96
CA GLY A 213 -8.73 -8.44 -6.63
C GLY A 213 -8.96 -8.52 -5.12
N VAL A 214 -10.11 -8.05 -4.63
CA VAL A 214 -10.48 -8.19 -3.21
C VAL A 214 -11.50 -9.30 -3.05
N LEU A 215 -11.19 -10.32 -2.24
CA LEU A 215 -12.05 -11.49 -2.05
C LEU A 215 -13.03 -11.29 -0.89
N CYS A 216 -12.56 -10.72 0.22
CA CYS A 216 -13.41 -10.28 1.33
C CYS A 216 -12.86 -9.00 1.95
N GLY A 217 -13.74 -8.27 2.64
CA GLY A 217 -13.39 -6.98 3.26
C GLY A 217 -13.37 -5.84 2.24
N GLU A 218 -12.46 -4.89 2.45
CA GLU A 218 -12.19 -3.78 1.53
C GLU A 218 -10.74 -3.30 1.65
N LYS A 219 -10.20 -2.78 0.55
CA LYS A 219 -8.95 -2.01 0.50
C LYS A 219 -9.26 -0.56 0.18
N ILE A 220 -8.52 0.36 0.79
CA ILE A 220 -8.54 1.80 0.51
C ILE A 220 -7.16 2.18 0.01
N PHE A 221 -7.09 2.61 -1.23
CA PHE A 221 -5.89 3.13 -1.86
C PHE A 221 -5.95 4.65 -1.83
N THR A 222 -4.84 5.28 -1.46
CA THR A 222 -4.57 6.68 -1.78
C THR A 222 -3.49 6.69 -2.83
N VAL A 223 -3.80 7.23 -4.01
CA VAL A 223 -2.92 7.16 -5.18
C VAL A 223 -2.56 8.53 -5.71
N CYS A 224 -1.37 8.67 -6.28
CA CYS A 224 -0.96 9.83 -7.06
C CYS A 224 -0.45 9.37 -8.44
N PRO A 225 -0.76 10.08 -9.53
CA PRO A 225 -0.26 9.73 -10.85
C PRO A 225 1.28 9.81 -10.90
N PRO A 226 1.94 9.06 -11.82
CA PRO A 226 3.40 9.11 -11.95
C PRO A 226 3.96 10.52 -12.20
N SER A 227 3.18 11.38 -12.86
CA SER A 227 3.53 12.78 -13.11
C SER A 227 3.70 13.61 -11.83
N ASP A 228 3.06 13.22 -10.72
CA ASP A 228 3.24 13.86 -9.42
C ASP A 228 4.64 13.61 -8.83
N ALA A 229 5.50 12.79 -9.47
CA ALA A 229 6.91 12.67 -9.11
C ALA A 229 7.63 14.04 -9.06
N LEU A 230 7.15 15.05 -9.78
CA LEU A 230 7.64 16.43 -9.71
C LEU A 230 7.29 17.13 -8.38
N TYR A 231 6.27 16.68 -7.67
CA TYR A 231 5.78 17.32 -6.44
C TYR A 231 6.06 16.48 -5.18
N LEU A 232 6.14 15.17 -5.38
CA LEU A 232 6.47 14.20 -4.35
C LEU A 232 7.97 14.18 -4.06
N ARG A 233 8.31 13.89 -2.80
CA ARG A 233 9.68 13.80 -2.32
C ARG A 233 10.01 12.37 -1.88
N GLU A 234 11.04 11.84 -2.51
CA GLU A 234 11.72 10.61 -2.13
C GLU A 234 13.14 10.96 -1.67
N SER A 235 13.66 10.23 -0.69
CA SER A 235 15.02 10.42 -0.16
C SER A 235 15.63 9.09 0.27
N ASN A 236 16.96 9.05 0.39
CA ASN A 236 17.67 7.87 0.86
C ASN A 236 17.75 7.89 2.39
N PHE A 237 17.30 6.83 3.02
CA PHE A 237 17.31 6.67 4.48
C PHE A 237 18.10 5.42 4.87
N PRO A 238 18.85 5.44 5.98
CA PRO A 238 19.40 4.21 6.57
C PRO A 238 18.29 3.18 6.78
N SER A 239 18.56 1.93 6.45
CA SER A 239 17.61 0.83 6.56
C SER A 239 17.77 0.10 7.88
N GLY A 240 16.66 -0.35 8.44
CA GLY A 240 16.62 -1.22 9.61
C GLY A 240 15.38 -2.09 9.61
N SER A 241 15.35 -3.06 10.52
CA SER A 241 14.19 -3.94 10.71
C SER A 241 13.76 -3.96 12.18
N PHE A 242 12.46 -4.15 12.39
CA PHE A 242 11.93 -4.41 13.72
C PHE A 242 12.45 -5.73 14.28
N GLN A 243 12.84 -5.72 15.54
CA GLN A 243 13.17 -6.91 16.31
C GLN A 243 12.70 -6.75 17.75
N LYS A 244 12.39 -7.86 18.41
CA LYS A 244 12.19 -7.87 19.87
C LYS A 244 13.51 -8.14 20.59
N ASP A 245 13.76 -7.39 21.66
CA ASP A 245 14.86 -7.67 22.58
C ASP A 245 14.56 -8.86 23.51
N SER A 246 15.48 -9.19 24.41
CA SER A 246 15.33 -10.30 25.36
C SER A 246 14.16 -10.14 26.34
N ASN A 247 13.65 -8.92 26.50
CA ASN A 247 12.51 -8.60 27.37
C ASN A 247 11.20 -8.50 26.57
N GLY A 248 11.22 -8.75 25.26
CA GLY A 248 10.06 -8.63 24.38
C GLY A 248 9.75 -7.22 23.90
N LYS A 249 10.62 -6.23 24.16
CA LYS A 249 10.43 -4.85 23.72
C LYS A 249 10.90 -4.67 22.28
N TRP A 250 10.14 -3.90 21.50
CA TRP A 250 10.51 -3.53 20.14
C TRP A 250 11.74 -2.63 20.11
N LYS A 251 12.64 -2.93 19.17
CA LYS A 251 13.79 -2.11 18.77
C LYS A 251 13.95 -2.17 17.26
N VAL A 252 14.62 -1.17 16.70
CA VAL A 252 15.07 -1.20 15.31
C VAL A 252 16.52 -1.63 15.28
N VAL A 253 16.83 -2.65 14.49
CA VAL A 253 18.20 -3.08 14.21
C VAL A 253 18.58 -2.58 12.83
N GLN A 254 19.62 -1.74 12.76
CA GLN A 254 20.12 -1.18 11.51
C GLN A 254 20.74 -2.27 10.64
N GLU A 255 20.54 -2.16 9.33
CA GLU A 255 21.16 -3.05 8.35
C GLU A 255 22.53 -2.53 7.93
N ILE A 256 23.53 -3.38 8.12
CA ILE A 256 24.92 -3.09 7.79
C ILE A 256 25.34 -4.02 6.66
N ILE A 257 25.89 -3.44 5.59
CA ILE A 257 26.39 -4.15 4.41
C ILE A 257 27.87 -3.80 4.19
N PRO A 258 28.66 -4.66 3.54
CA PRO A 258 30.02 -4.32 3.14
C PRO A 258 30.02 -3.38 1.92
N ASP A 259 30.84 -2.33 1.95
CA ASP A 259 31.11 -1.44 0.81
C ASP A 259 32.07 -2.10 -0.21
N ASP A 260 32.35 -1.41 -1.33
CA ASP A 260 33.26 -1.87 -2.39
C ASP A 260 34.70 -2.18 -1.91
N GLN A 261 35.09 -1.67 -0.74
CA GLN A 261 36.40 -1.84 -0.12
C GLN A 261 36.36 -2.83 1.05
N GLY A 262 35.19 -3.42 1.35
CA GLY A 262 34.97 -4.36 2.44
C GLY A 262 34.78 -3.71 3.82
N ASN A 263 34.59 -2.39 3.90
CA ASN A 263 34.24 -1.71 5.15
C ASN A 263 32.73 -1.81 5.41
N GLU A 264 32.32 -1.74 6.67
CA GLU A 264 30.91 -1.71 7.05
C GLU A 264 30.26 -0.35 6.71
N GLU A 265 29.16 -0.38 5.96
CA GLU A 265 28.31 0.77 5.70
C GLU A 265 26.83 0.48 6.01
N ARG A 266 26.06 1.52 6.32
CA ARG A 266 24.60 1.38 6.53
C ARG A 266 23.93 1.23 5.17
N GLN A 267 23.16 0.15 5.00
CA GLN A 267 22.26 -0.01 3.86
C GLN A 267 21.33 1.20 3.80
N LYS A 268 21.06 1.70 2.59
CA LYS A 268 20.11 2.79 2.39
C LYS A 268 19.00 2.37 1.44
N THR A 269 17.78 2.72 1.80
CA THR A 269 16.60 2.56 0.95
C THR A 269 16.07 3.93 0.54
N ARG A 270 15.83 4.11 -0.76
CA ARG A 270 15.14 5.28 -1.28
C ARG A 270 13.64 5.11 -1.06
N TRP A 271 13.02 5.99 -0.28
CA TRP A 271 11.61 5.88 0.07
C TRP A 271 10.88 7.23 0.08
N MET A 272 9.55 7.16 0.09
CA MET A 272 8.67 8.33 0.15
C MET A 272 8.77 9.02 1.51
N GLU A 273 9.12 10.30 1.47
CA GLU A 273 9.12 11.19 2.64
C GLU A 273 7.80 11.97 2.77
N SER A 274 7.17 12.28 1.64
CA SER A 274 5.88 12.97 1.60
C SER A 274 4.74 12.08 2.10
N ASN A 275 3.95 12.57 3.05
CA ASN A 275 2.72 11.94 3.50
C ASN A 275 1.51 12.68 2.91
N VAL A 276 1.05 12.24 1.74
CA VAL A 276 -0.07 12.88 1.04
C VAL A 276 -1.44 12.65 1.70
N GLU A 277 -1.56 11.74 2.68
CA GLU A 277 -2.82 11.60 3.45
C GLU A 277 -3.15 12.87 4.22
N LYS A 278 -2.13 13.65 4.60
CA LYS A 278 -2.30 14.97 5.24
C LYS A 278 -2.91 16.01 4.33
N LEU A 279 -3.03 15.74 3.02
CA LEU A 279 -3.70 16.59 2.03
C LEU A 279 -5.17 16.20 1.82
N LEU A 280 -5.63 15.12 2.47
CA LEU A 280 -6.97 14.57 2.31
C LEU A 280 -7.76 14.63 3.62
N PRO A 281 -9.10 14.56 3.56
CA PRO A 281 -9.93 14.40 4.75
C PRO A 281 -9.48 13.19 5.61
N PRO A 282 -9.53 13.26 6.94
CA PRO A 282 -10.22 14.28 7.74
C PRO A 282 -9.38 15.54 8.05
N SER A 283 -8.19 15.70 7.46
CA SER A 283 -7.32 16.86 7.71
C SER A 283 -8.09 18.16 7.45
N SER A 284 -8.02 19.10 8.39
CA SER A 284 -8.61 20.43 8.25
C SER A 284 -7.80 21.31 7.31
N ASN A 285 -8.40 22.37 6.77
CA ASN A 285 -7.70 23.32 5.90
C ASN A 285 -6.45 23.93 6.57
N ASP A 286 -6.50 24.20 7.87
CA ASP A 286 -5.37 24.76 8.61
C ASP A 286 -4.21 23.76 8.74
N GLU A 287 -4.51 22.48 8.96
CA GLU A 287 -3.51 21.40 8.98
C GLU A 287 -2.88 21.18 7.60
N ILE A 288 -3.71 21.17 6.56
CA ILE A 288 -3.26 21.06 5.17
C ILE A 288 -2.32 22.23 4.83
N ASN A 289 -2.73 23.47 5.12
CA ASN A 289 -1.93 24.66 4.84
C ASN A 289 -0.59 24.62 5.57
N LYS A 290 -0.58 24.28 6.87
CA LYS A 290 0.65 24.13 7.65
C LYS A 290 1.57 23.04 7.08
N TYR A 291 1.01 21.93 6.59
CA TYR A 291 1.81 20.87 5.99
C TYR A 291 2.40 21.28 4.63
N ILE A 292 1.64 22.03 3.82
CA ILE A 292 2.10 22.63 2.57
C ILE A 292 3.19 23.68 2.81
N GLU A 293 3.10 24.51 3.85
CA GLU A 293 4.17 25.46 4.20
C GLU A 293 5.52 24.76 4.44
N GLN A 294 5.48 23.57 5.05
CA GLN A 294 6.66 22.73 5.29
C GLN A 294 7.09 21.95 4.02
N ASN A 295 6.17 21.74 3.08
CA ASN A 295 6.38 20.97 1.85
C ASN A 295 5.76 21.69 0.64
N PRO A 296 6.29 22.84 0.19
CA PRO A 296 5.58 23.76 -0.71
C PRO A 296 5.15 23.17 -2.05
N LEU A 297 5.87 22.16 -2.55
CA LEU A 297 5.54 21.50 -3.81
C LEU A 297 4.28 20.64 -3.73
N LEU A 298 3.87 20.20 -2.54
CA LEU A 298 2.69 19.34 -2.37
C LEU A 298 1.38 20.05 -2.70
N LYS A 299 1.36 21.39 -2.79
CA LYS A 299 0.19 22.14 -3.29
C LYS A 299 -0.18 21.81 -4.75
N TYR A 300 0.75 21.20 -5.48
CA TYR A 300 0.57 20.75 -6.87
C TYR A 300 0.36 19.25 -6.99
N ALA A 301 0.33 18.50 -5.88
CA ALA A 301 0.09 17.05 -5.92
C ALA A 301 -1.41 16.74 -5.97
N HIS A 302 -1.78 15.60 -6.55
CA HIS A 302 -3.16 15.22 -6.82
C HIS A 302 -3.49 13.84 -6.20
N PRO A 303 -3.51 13.73 -4.86
CA PRO A 303 -3.87 12.48 -4.20
C PRO A 303 -5.36 12.15 -4.41
N MET A 304 -5.64 10.90 -4.76
CA MET A 304 -7.00 10.40 -4.98
C MET A 304 -7.27 9.15 -4.14
N ARG A 305 -8.49 9.03 -3.59
CA ARG A 305 -8.91 7.83 -2.84
C ARG A 305 -9.73 6.87 -3.70
N ILE A 306 -9.33 5.60 -3.69
CA ILE A 306 -10.04 4.51 -4.37
C ILE A 306 -10.40 3.45 -3.33
N ARG A 307 -11.67 3.08 -3.26
CA ARG A 307 -12.15 1.97 -2.43
C ARG A 307 -12.41 0.75 -3.31
N VAL A 308 -11.76 -0.36 -2.98
CA VAL A 308 -11.93 -1.66 -3.65
C VAL A 308 -12.62 -2.59 -2.66
N SER A 309 -13.85 -2.98 -2.97
CA SER A 309 -14.67 -3.84 -2.09
C SER A 309 -14.58 -5.30 -2.52
N ALA A 310 -15.01 -6.22 -1.66
CA ALA A 310 -15.14 -7.64 -2.01
C ALA A 310 -15.85 -7.86 -3.36
N GLY A 311 -15.19 -8.62 -4.23
CA GLY A 311 -15.53 -8.94 -5.61
C GLY A 311 -15.10 -7.91 -6.65
N ASP A 312 -14.56 -6.77 -6.26
CA ASP A 312 -14.04 -5.79 -7.21
C ASP A 312 -12.62 -6.14 -7.66
N LEU A 313 -12.27 -5.69 -8.86
CA LEU A 313 -10.93 -5.73 -9.43
C LEU A 313 -10.46 -4.29 -9.69
N LEU A 314 -9.31 -3.91 -9.16
CA LEU A 314 -8.64 -2.64 -9.46
C LEU A 314 -7.47 -2.91 -10.39
N TYR A 315 -7.46 -2.24 -11.55
CA TYR A 315 -6.21 -2.03 -12.29
C TYR A 315 -5.55 -0.75 -11.78
N LEU A 316 -4.34 -0.90 -11.24
CA LEU A 316 -3.45 0.18 -10.86
C LEU A 316 -2.25 0.16 -11.82
N PRO A 317 -2.10 1.16 -12.69
CA PRO A 317 -1.04 1.16 -13.69
C PRO A 317 0.34 1.22 -13.04
N SER A 318 1.35 0.76 -13.78
CA SER A 318 2.75 0.87 -13.36
C SER A 318 3.13 2.31 -13.00
N LEU A 319 4.06 2.43 -12.04
CA LEU A 319 4.62 3.69 -11.52
C LEU A 319 3.66 4.61 -10.74
N TRP A 320 2.38 4.24 -10.62
CA TRP A 320 1.46 5.00 -9.77
C TRP A 320 1.90 4.90 -8.31
N TYR A 321 2.04 6.06 -7.67
CA TYR A 321 2.30 6.10 -6.25
C TYR A 321 1.03 5.67 -5.53
N HIS A 322 1.14 4.76 -4.56
CA HIS A 322 0.01 4.27 -3.80
C HIS A 322 0.38 3.95 -2.35
N ARG A 323 -0.52 4.36 -1.44
CA ARG A 323 -0.59 3.94 -0.05
C ARG A 323 -1.84 3.07 0.10
N VAL A 324 -1.76 1.98 0.87
CA VAL A 324 -2.87 1.02 1.00
C VAL A 324 -3.20 0.76 2.46
N THR A 325 -4.48 0.81 2.78
CA THR A 325 -5.04 0.42 4.08
C THR A 325 -6.35 -0.36 3.89
N GLN A 326 -6.98 -0.77 4.97
CA GLN A 326 -8.26 -1.49 5.00
C GLN A 326 -9.05 -1.08 6.25
N THR A 327 -10.33 -1.45 6.34
CA THR A 327 -11.21 -1.07 7.47
C THR A 327 -11.69 -2.26 8.31
N LYS A 328 -11.28 -3.47 7.94
CA LYS A 328 -11.70 -4.74 8.54
C LYS A 328 -10.78 -5.85 8.07
N GLU A 329 -11.08 -7.07 8.53
CA GLU A 329 -10.47 -8.30 8.03
C GLU A 329 -10.67 -8.37 6.51
N THR A 330 -9.56 -8.31 5.78
CA THR A 330 -9.52 -8.20 4.32
C THR A 330 -8.58 -9.25 3.77
N VAL A 331 -9.05 -9.93 2.72
CA VAL A 331 -8.25 -10.83 1.88
C VAL A 331 -8.26 -10.27 0.47
N ALA A 332 -7.07 -10.03 -0.07
CA ALA A 332 -6.89 -9.57 -1.43
C ALA A 332 -5.77 -10.37 -2.11
N VAL A 333 -5.81 -10.44 -3.43
CA VAL A 333 -4.75 -11.02 -4.24
C VAL A 333 -4.40 -10.01 -5.32
N ASN A 334 -3.13 -9.91 -5.65
CA ASN A 334 -2.69 -9.08 -6.75
C ASN A 334 -1.88 -9.89 -7.76
N TYR A 335 -2.05 -9.54 -9.03
CA TYR A 335 -1.31 -10.08 -10.17
C TYR A 335 -0.41 -8.97 -10.71
N TRP A 336 0.89 -9.23 -10.70
CA TRP A 336 1.89 -8.31 -11.25
C TRP A 336 2.32 -8.77 -12.63
N TYR A 337 2.20 -7.87 -13.60
CA TYR A 337 2.72 -8.03 -14.95
C TYR A 337 3.79 -6.97 -15.15
N ASP A 338 4.98 -7.36 -15.60
CA ASP A 338 6.09 -6.44 -15.77
C ASP A 338 5.71 -5.29 -16.71
N MET A 339 6.14 -4.08 -16.37
CA MET A 339 5.85 -2.93 -17.22
C MET A 339 6.71 -2.95 -18.49
N ARG A 340 6.28 -2.23 -19.52
CA ARG A 340 7.12 -2.03 -20.72
C ARG A 340 8.13 -0.91 -20.47
N PHE A 341 9.37 -1.27 -20.18
CA PHE A 341 10.48 -0.33 -19.92
C PHE A 341 10.95 0.43 -21.17
N ASP A 342 10.58 0.00 -22.37
CA ASP A 342 10.82 0.74 -23.62
C ASP A 342 9.70 1.76 -23.94
N SER A 343 8.71 1.89 -23.07
CA SER A 343 7.58 2.79 -23.27
C SER A 343 7.95 4.27 -23.05
N PRO A 344 7.28 5.21 -23.75
CA PRO A 344 7.42 6.65 -23.49
C PRO A 344 7.13 7.04 -22.03
N GLN A 345 6.24 6.31 -21.35
CA GLN A 345 5.87 6.51 -19.95
C GLN A 345 7.09 6.34 -19.03
N TRP A 346 7.90 5.31 -19.23
CA TRP A 346 9.12 5.08 -18.46
C TRP A 346 10.15 6.21 -18.66
N CYS A 347 10.35 6.63 -19.90
CA CYS A 347 11.24 7.74 -20.23
C CYS A 347 10.80 9.06 -19.58
N ALA A 348 9.51 9.39 -19.68
CA ALA A 348 8.94 10.59 -19.06
C ALA A 348 9.04 10.54 -17.54
N PHE A 349 8.76 9.40 -16.92
CA PHE A 349 8.86 9.23 -15.48
C PHE A 349 10.30 9.44 -14.97
N ASN A 350 11.29 8.84 -15.64
CA ASN A 350 12.69 9.06 -15.29
C ASN A 350 13.08 10.53 -15.42
N LEU A 351 12.61 11.22 -16.45
CA LEU A 351 12.82 12.66 -16.58
C LEU A 351 12.26 13.40 -15.36
N TYR A 352 11.03 13.12 -14.94
CA TYR A 352 10.40 13.77 -13.78
C TYR A 352 11.20 13.55 -12.49
N GLN A 353 11.73 12.34 -12.26
CA GLN A 353 12.52 12.06 -11.06
C GLN A 353 13.89 12.77 -11.01
N HIS A 354 14.45 13.14 -12.17
CA HIS A 354 15.81 13.69 -12.27
C HIS A 354 15.86 15.19 -12.57
N ILE A 355 14.73 15.82 -12.92
CA ILE A 355 14.70 17.28 -13.08
C ILE A 355 14.95 17.95 -11.72
N LYS A 356 15.91 18.88 -11.71
CA LYS A 356 16.19 19.72 -10.54
C LYS A 356 15.05 20.73 -10.36
N LYS A 357 14.39 20.65 -9.22
CA LYS A 357 13.27 21.49 -8.81
C LYS A 357 13.77 22.83 -8.25
#